data_AF-A0A960QW05-F1
#
_entry.id   AF-A0A960QW05-F1
#
_cell.length_a   1.000
_cell.length_b   1.000
_cell.length_c   1.000
_cell.angle_alpha   90.00
_cell.angle_beta   90.00
_cell.angle_gamma   90.00
#
_symmetry.space_group_name_H-M   'P 1'
#
loop_
_entity.id
_entity.type
_entity.pdbx_description
1 polymer ?
#
loop_
_entity_poly.entity_id
_entity_poly.type
_entity_poly.pdbx_seq_one_letter_code
_entity_poly.pdbx_strand_id
1 'polypeptide(L)'
;MNTHEVERLAELVTSYSLAIEPGNVVVVSGPGVAEPLIHALFRSALSAGALPVIRFQGDLYRKTRLRTAGADQDRWLNLLNLPEGSPINHS
;
A
#
# COMPACT_ATOMS: atom_id res chain seq x y z
N MET A 1 11.25 6.82 15.87
CA MET A 1 9.97 6.19 16.23
C MET A 1 10.27 5.06 17.19
N ASN A 2 9.71 5.06 18.40
CA ASN A 2 9.78 3.88 19.25
C ASN A 2 8.71 2.87 18.82
N THR A 3 8.87 1.60 19.19
CA THR A 3 7.96 0.51 18.76
C THR A 3 6.52 0.75 19.19
N HIS A 4 6.30 1.32 20.37
CA HIS A 4 4.97 1.53 20.95
C HIS A 4 4.15 2.61 20.21
N GLU A 5 4.78 3.70 19.78
CA GLU A 5 4.14 4.74 18.95
C GLU A 5 3.65 4.19 17.61
N VAL A 6 4.45 3.31 16.99
CA VAL A 6 4.12 2.68 15.71
C VAL A 6 2.88 1.81 15.84
N GLU A 7 2.81 0.99 16.89
CA GLU A 7 1.68 0.10 17.13
C GLU A 7 0.39 0.87 17.40
N ARG A 8 0.46 1.91 18.24
CA ARG A 8 -0.70 2.75 18.54
C ARG A 8 -1.19 3.51 17.31
N LEU A 9 -0.28 4.00 16.48
CA LEU A 9 -0.64 4.64 15.21
C LEU A 9 -1.33 3.65 14.28
N ALA A 10 -0.81 2.43 14.17
CA ALA A 10 -1.43 1.40 13.35
C ALA A 10 -2.86 1.09 13.80
N GLU A 11 -3.08 0.93 15.11
CA GLU A 11 -4.42 0.70 15.67
C GLU A 11 -5.38 1.86 15.39
N LEU A 12 -4.92 3.10 15.51
CA LEU A 12 -5.77 4.27 15.23
C LEU A 12 -6.12 4.37 13.74
N VAL A 13 -5.19 4.04 12.85
CA VAL A 13 -5.46 4.02 11.41
C VAL A 13 -6.48 2.94 11.06
N THR A 14 -6.31 1.72 11.57
CA THR A 14 -7.19 0.58 11.22
C THR A 14 -8.58 0.69 11.84
N SER A 15 -8.68 1.09 13.11
CA SER A 15 -9.95 1.12 13.84
C SER A 15 -10.77 2.40 13.63
N TYR A 16 -10.12 3.55 13.57
CA TYR A 16 -10.81 4.84 13.52
C TYR A 16 -10.82 5.44 12.12
N SER A 17 -9.65 5.52 11.49
CA SER A 17 -9.52 6.27 10.22
C SER A 17 -10.11 5.50 9.05
N LEU A 18 -9.87 4.19 9.01
CA LEU A 18 -10.35 3.30 7.93
C LEU A 18 -11.55 2.46 8.34
N ALA A 19 -11.85 2.38 9.64
CA ALA A 19 -12.94 1.57 10.20
C ALA A 19 -13.02 0.17 9.56
N ILE A 20 -11.87 -0.54 9.56
CA ILE A 20 -11.74 -1.83 8.90
C ILE A 20 -12.69 -2.87 9.54
N GLU A 21 -13.39 -3.60 8.68
CA GLU A 21 -14.28 -4.69 9.07
C GLU A 21 -13.78 -6.05 8.56
N PRO A 22 -14.20 -7.17 9.20
CA PRO A 22 -13.92 -8.51 8.71
C PRO A 22 -14.30 -8.69 7.24
N GLY A 23 -13.40 -9.28 6.45
CA GLY A 23 -13.59 -9.51 5.02
C GLY A 23 -13.22 -8.33 4.10
N ASN A 24 -12.84 -7.17 4.65
CA ASN A 24 -12.24 -6.10 3.84
C ASN A 24 -10.90 -6.54 3.23
N VAL A 25 -10.61 -6.06 2.01
CA VAL A 25 -9.26 -6.13 1.43
C VAL A 25 -8.61 -4.76 1.60
N VAL A 26 -7.41 -4.72 2.17
CA VAL A 26 -6.72 -3.48 2.51
C VAL A 26 -5.36 -3.45 1.84
N VAL A 27 -5.15 -2.52 0.91
CA VAL A 27 -3.84 -2.35 0.27
C VAL A 27 -3.00 -1.38 1.10
N VAL A 28 -1.87 -1.87 1.63
CA VAL A 28 -0.88 -1.05 2.32
C VAL A 28 0.27 -0.78 1.37
N SER A 29 0.52 0.49 1.07
CA SER A 29 1.62 0.92 0.21
C SER A 29 2.46 1.97 0.93
N GLY A 30 3.77 1.88 0.75
CA GLY A 30 4.70 2.83 1.35
C GLY A 30 6.14 2.52 0.98
N PRO A 31 7.04 3.49 1.23
CA PRO A 31 8.46 3.32 0.98
C PRO A 31 9.07 2.32 1.98
N GLY A 32 10.19 1.70 1.61
CA GLY A 32 10.88 0.73 2.48
C GLY A 32 11.26 1.27 3.85
N VAL A 33 11.57 2.58 3.96
CA VAL A 33 11.86 3.22 5.26
C VAL A 33 10.68 3.21 6.24
N ALA A 34 9.46 3.01 5.74
CA ALA A 34 8.24 2.90 6.56
C ALA A 34 7.89 1.46 6.94
N GLU A 35 8.77 0.49 6.66
CA GLU A 35 8.55 -0.94 6.93
C GLU A 35 8.05 -1.24 8.36
N PRO A 36 8.58 -0.62 9.44
CA PRO A 36 8.05 -0.86 10.79
C PRO A 36 6.57 -0.54 10.93
N LEU A 37 6.12 0.57 10.32
CA LEU A 37 4.72 0.98 10.35
C LEU A 37 3.85 0.14 9.42
N ILE A 38 4.36 -0.20 8.24
CA ILE A 38 3.67 -1.11 7.29
C ILE A 38 3.39 -2.46 7.97
N HIS A 39 4.38 -3.00 8.69
CA HIS A 39 4.22 -4.25 9.42
C HIS A 39 3.20 -4.13 10.56
N ALA A 40 3.21 -3.04 11.32
CA ALA A 40 2.22 -2.80 12.37
C ALA A 40 0.79 -2.67 11.82
N LEU A 41 0.61 -1.96 10.69
CA LEU A 41 -0.66 -1.85 9.97
C LEU A 41 -1.13 -3.21 9.47
N PHE A 42 -0.24 -4.00 8.89
CA PHE A 42 -0.54 -5.35 8.41
C PHE A 42 -1.06 -6.24 9.55
N ARG A 43 -0.36 -6.25 10.70
CA ARG A 43 -0.79 -7.02 11.87
C ARG A 43 -2.14 -6.54 12.41
N SER A 44 -2.33 -5.23 12.54
CA SER A 44 -3.57 -4.65 13.05
C SER A 44 -4.76 -4.96 12.13
N ALA A 45 -4.59 -4.90 10.80
CA ALA A 45 -5.62 -5.26 9.84
C ALA A 45 -5.99 -6.76 9.90
N LEU A 46 -4.99 -7.66 10.02
CA LEU A 46 -5.24 -9.08 10.25
C LEU A 46 -6.04 -9.33 11.53
N SER A 47 -5.68 -8.65 12.63
CA SER A 47 -6.40 -8.76 13.91
C SER A 47 -7.85 -8.28 13.80
N ALA A 48 -8.17 -7.35 12.90
CA ALA A 48 -9.53 -6.91 12.61
C ALA A 48 -10.30 -7.85 11.66
N GLY A 49 -9.68 -8.93 11.16
CA GLY A 49 -10.30 -9.91 10.25
C GLY A 49 -10.28 -9.50 8.77
N ALA A 50 -9.49 -8.50 8.40
CA ALA A 50 -9.29 -8.10 7.01
C ALA A 50 -8.15 -8.89 6.34
N LEU A 51 -8.08 -8.79 5.01
CA LEU A 51 -6.99 -9.28 4.17
C LEU A 51 -6.08 -8.12 3.73
N PRO A 52 -4.98 -7.85 4.45
CA PRO A 52 -4.02 -6.84 4.01
C PRO A 52 -3.13 -7.36 2.88
N VAL A 53 -2.87 -6.50 1.89
CA VAL A 53 -1.98 -6.75 0.75
C VAL A 53 -0.90 -5.69 0.72
N ILE A 54 0.37 -6.10 0.73
CA ILE A 54 1.50 -5.18 0.68
C ILE A 54 1.84 -4.84 -0.77
N ARG A 55 1.76 -3.56 -1.13
CA ARG A 55 2.31 -3.02 -2.37
C ARG A 55 3.65 -2.38 -2.07
N PHE A 56 4.71 -3.18 -2.21
CA PHE A 56 6.08 -2.73 -1.97
C PHE A 56 6.52 -1.65 -2.96
N GLN A 57 7.02 -0.53 -2.44
CA GLN A 57 7.60 0.55 -3.23
C GLN A 57 9.04 0.81 -2.78
N GLY A 58 10.00 0.06 -3.35
CA GLY A 58 11.42 0.26 -3.05
C GLY A 58 12.02 1.43 -3.83
N ASP A 59 12.74 2.30 -3.13
CA ASP A 59 13.41 3.48 -3.70
C ASP A 59 14.37 3.13 -4.85
N LEU A 60 15.07 2.00 -4.73
CA LEU A 60 15.95 1.50 -5.80
C LEU A 60 15.17 1.32 -7.10
N TYR A 61 14.05 0.59 -7.05
CA TYR A 61 13.22 0.30 -8.21
C TYR A 61 12.55 1.56 -8.76
N ARG A 62 12.11 2.46 -7.87
CA ARG A 62 11.59 3.77 -8.26
C ARG A 62 12.65 4.60 -8.99
N LYS A 63 13.87 4.69 -8.45
CA LYS A 63 14.98 5.45 -9.04
C LYS A 63 15.45 4.85 -10.37
N THR A 64 15.57 3.52 -10.46
CA THR A 64 15.91 2.83 -11.71
C THR A 64 14.86 3.11 -12.77
N ARG A 65 13.58 3.06 -12.41
CA ARG A 65 12.49 3.42 -13.33
C ARG A 65 12.63 4.85 -13.84
N LEU A 66 12.79 5.83 -12.95
CA LEU A 66 12.93 7.24 -13.34
C LEU A 66 14.12 7.51 -14.26
N ARG A 67 15.17 6.66 -14.22
CA ARG A 67 16.37 6.81 -15.06
C ARG A 67 16.31 6.01 -16.36
N THR A 68 15.54 4.93 -16.41
CA THR A 68 15.62 3.94 -17.49
C THR A 68 14.31 3.77 -18.26
N ALA A 69 13.16 4.16 -17.70
CA ALA A 69 11.87 3.95 -18.34
C ALA A 69 11.72 4.82 -19.61
N GLY A 70 11.24 4.19 -20.69
CA GLY A 70 10.82 4.90 -21.90
C GLY A 70 9.43 5.52 -21.73
N ALA A 71 9.10 6.54 -22.54
CA ALA A 71 7.85 7.30 -22.41
C ALA A 71 6.57 6.45 -22.44
N ASP A 72 6.57 5.32 -23.15
CA ASP A 72 5.41 4.41 -23.21
C ASP A 72 5.22 3.58 -21.94
N GLN A 73 6.29 3.32 -21.16
CA GLN A 73 6.23 2.51 -19.94
C GLN A 73 5.59 3.28 -18.78
N ASP A 74 5.70 4.61 -18.76
CA ASP A 74 5.00 5.47 -17.81
C ASP A 74 3.48 5.45 -18.04
N ARG A 75 3.04 5.33 -19.31
CA ARG A 75 1.62 5.19 -19.64
C ARG A 75 1.01 3.90 -19.09
N TRP A 76 1.77 2.81 -19.07
CA TRP A 76 1.30 1.52 -18.55
C TRP A 76 1.12 1.52 -17.03
N LEU A 77 1.89 2.32 -16.31
CA LEU A 77 1.74 2.50 -14.86
C LEU A 77 0.40 3.13 -14.47
N ASN A 78 -0.11 4.05 -15.30
CA ASN A 78 -1.44 4.60 -15.08
C ASN A 78 -2.54 3.53 -15.21
N LEU A 79 -2.32 2.50 -16.02
CA LEU A 79 -3.26 1.37 -16.17
C LEU A 79 -3.19 0.40 -14.97
N LEU A 80 -2.03 0.24 -14.35
CA LEU A 80 -1.84 -0.61 -13.15
C LEU A 80 -2.25 0.08 -11.83
N ASN A 81 -2.40 1.40 -11.85
CA ASN A 81 -2.91 2.21 -10.74
C ASN A 81 -4.40 2.53 -10.89
N LEU A 82 -5.09 1.92 -11.87
CA LEU A 82 -6.54 2.03 -11.97
C LEU A 82 -7.19 1.53 -10.67
N PRO A 83 -8.16 2.26 -10.09
CA PRO A 83 -8.94 1.73 -8.98
C PRO A 83 -9.57 0.40 -9.38
N GLU A 84 -9.59 -0.55 -8.44
CA GLU A 84 -10.23 -1.85 -8.64
C GLU A 84 -11.64 -1.65 -9.22
N GLY A 85 -11.91 -2.24 -10.39
CA GLY A 85 -13.17 -2.07 -11.12
C GLY A 85 -13.16 -1.06 -12.27
N SER A 86 -12.04 -0.44 -12.62
CA SER A 86 -11.98 0.44 -13.80
C SER A 86 -12.03 -0.35 -15.11
N PRO A 87 -12.88 0.03 -16.08
CA PRO A 87 -12.94 -0.65 -17.37
C PRO A 87 -11.64 -0.43 -18.15
N ILE A 88 -11.01 -1.52 -18.56
CA ILE A 88 -9.89 -1.49 -19.51
C ILE A 88 -10.50 -1.24 -20.90
N ASN A 89 -10.65 0.02 -21.28
CA ASN A 89 -11.09 0.34 -22.64
C ASN A 89 -9.86 0.32 -23.56
N HIS A 90 -9.74 -0.76 -24.34
CA HIS A 90 -8.85 -0.81 -25.49
C HIS A 90 -9.55 -0.08 -26.65
N SER A 91 -9.04 1.08 -27.02
CA SER A 91 -9.35 1.74 -28.29
C SER A 91 -8.05 2.13 -28.96
#